data_AF-B7H834-F1
#
_entry.id   AF-B7H834-F1
#
_cell.length_a   1.000
_cell.length_b   1.000
_cell.length_c   1.000
_cell.angle_alpha   90.00
_cell.angle_beta   90.00
_cell.angle_gamma   90.00
#
_symmetry.space_group_name_H-M   'P 1'
#
loop_
_entity.id
_entity.type
_entity.pdbx_description
1 polymer ?
#
loop_
_entity_poly.entity_id
_entity_poly.type
_entity_poly.pdbx_seq_one_letter_code
_entity_poly.pdbx_strand_id
1 'polypeptide(L)'
;MNAFLTKELLPWIQSKYHVYQERNHTTIAGFSLGGLAAFYAALQNPHVFGNVLSMSGSVHWKKDDYENTIPWIENQISLIDSNATHLNTYIAVGELENEPLLTANRRLYKALEEMKHQTTYEEFQGGHDSVWWREKLFDGLRALENKKERESMNQEELDKKLKKQEILVKDEKVWSYTYEDHISSIVKEAEKKGSFDHLPGKGKPLNLDKDLSYNPEKQLYRTLANNHVLPRWIELSKEIDDLKEKLKENTNTAEAADLIRTINKKVLEHNLLCPPSAQKMRVKMDF
;
A
#
# COMPACT_ATOMS: atom_id res chain seq x y z
N MET A 1 7.96 -9.61 -8.04
CA MET A 1 6.48 -9.61 -8.06
C MET A 1 5.93 -10.42 -9.23
N ASN A 2 6.08 -9.99 -10.50
CA ASN A 2 5.46 -10.68 -11.65
C ASN A 2 5.82 -12.18 -11.75
N ALA A 3 7.10 -12.54 -11.64
CA ALA A 3 7.52 -13.94 -11.71
C ALA A 3 6.88 -14.81 -10.62
N PHE A 4 6.83 -14.32 -9.38
CA PHE A 4 6.17 -15.00 -8.28
C PHE A 4 4.67 -15.21 -8.57
N LEU A 5 3.97 -14.16 -9.04
CA LEU A 5 2.54 -14.26 -9.34
C LEU A 5 2.25 -15.28 -10.46
N THR A 6 3.00 -15.22 -11.56
CA THR A 6 2.67 -16.01 -12.77
C THR A 6 3.31 -17.39 -12.83
N LYS A 7 4.45 -17.60 -12.16
CA LYS A 7 5.20 -18.87 -12.21
C LYS A 7 5.11 -19.70 -10.94
N GLU A 8 4.70 -19.11 -9.82
CA GLU A 8 4.64 -19.81 -8.52
C GLU A 8 3.22 -19.81 -7.96
N LEU A 9 2.68 -18.63 -7.62
CA LEU A 9 1.41 -18.52 -6.91
C LEU A 9 0.22 -19.02 -7.75
N LEU A 10 0.03 -18.47 -8.95
CA LEU A 10 -1.13 -18.84 -9.77
C LEU A 10 -1.08 -20.33 -10.20
N PRO A 11 0.05 -20.89 -10.65
CA PRO A 11 0.15 -22.33 -10.90
C PRO A 11 -0.11 -23.18 -9.65
N TRP A 12 0.36 -22.75 -8.48
CA TRP A 12 0.08 -23.44 -7.22
C TRP A 12 -1.44 -23.44 -6.91
N ILE A 13 -2.12 -22.30 -7.03
CA ILE A 13 -3.58 -22.20 -6.85
C ILE A 13 -4.30 -23.13 -7.83
N GLN A 14 -3.95 -23.08 -9.11
CA GLN A 14 -4.56 -23.90 -10.17
C GLN A 14 -4.33 -25.41 -9.96
N SER A 15 -3.22 -25.80 -9.32
CA SER A 15 -2.97 -27.20 -8.96
C SER A 15 -3.76 -27.68 -7.74
N LYS A 16 -4.20 -26.76 -6.87
CA LYS A 16 -4.88 -27.08 -5.61
C LYS A 16 -6.39 -26.93 -5.66
N TYR A 17 -6.88 -26.02 -6.49
CA TYR A 17 -8.29 -25.63 -6.55
C TYR A 17 -8.81 -25.69 -7.98
N HIS A 18 -10.10 -26.00 -8.13
CA HIS A 18 -10.79 -25.94 -9.41
C HIS A 18 -11.18 -24.49 -9.70
N VAL A 19 -10.24 -23.75 -10.31
CA VAL A 19 -10.43 -22.35 -10.73
C VAL A 19 -10.33 -22.25 -12.24
N TYR A 20 -11.04 -21.28 -12.81
CA TYR A 20 -10.89 -20.91 -14.22
C TYR A 20 -9.46 -20.45 -14.50
N GLN A 21 -8.97 -20.75 -15.71
CA GLN A 21 -7.58 -20.44 -16.11
C GLN A 21 -7.53 -19.33 -17.16
N GLU A 22 -8.67 -18.96 -17.73
CA GLU A 22 -8.78 -17.93 -18.74
C GLU A 22 -8.57 -16.55 -18.10
N ARG A 23 -7.86 -15.68 -18.83
CA ARG A 23 -7.54 -14.32 -18.37
C ARG A 23 -8.76 -13.52 -17.90
N ASN A 24 -9.91 -13.69 -18.56
CA ASN A 24 -11.14 -12.96 -18.24
C ASN A 24 -11.77 -13.37 -16.90
N HIS A 25 -11.32 -14.47 -16.29
CA HIS A 25 -11.71 -14.91 -14.95
C HIS A 25 -10.64 -14.61 -13.90
N THR A 26 -9.51 -14.04 -14.31
CA THR A 26 -8.38 -13.74 -13.42
C THR A 26 -8.31 -12.23 -13.16
N THR A 27 -8.75 -11.84 -11.96
CA THR A 27 -8.70 -10.46 -11.47
C THR A 27 -7.50 -10.26 -10.57
N ILE A 28 -6.70 -9.23 -10.87
CA ILE A 28 -5.71 -8.71 -9.92
C ILE A 28 -6.22 -7.42 -9.30
N ALA A 29 -6.24 -7.39 -7.97
CA ALA A 29 -6.82 -6.30 -7.20
C ALA A 29 -5.80 -5.70 -6.23
N GLY A 30 -5.90 -4.40 -5.97
CA GLY A 30 -5.07 -3.75 -4.96
C GLY A 30 -5.55 -2.35 -4.62
N PHE A 31 -5.15 -1.88 -3.44
CA PHE A 31 -5.37 -0.52 -2.96
C PHE A 31 -4.04 0.25 -2.88
N SER A 32 -4.06 1.57 -3.03
CA SER A 32 -2.85 2.41 -2.92
C SER A 32 -1.73 1.92 -3.84
N LEU A 33 -0.52 1.66 -3.32
CA LEU A 33 0.59 1.07 -4.07
C LEU A 33 0.22 -0.29 -4.69
N GLY A 34 -0.67 -1.05 -4.04
CA GLY A 34 -1.24 -2.28 -4.58
C GLY A 34 -2.05 -2.06 -5.85
N GLY A 35 -2.75 -0.93 -6.00
CA GLY A 35 -3.47 -0.59 -7.23
C GLY A 35 -2.51 -0.30 -8.39
N LEU A 36 -1.41 0.40 -8.13
CA LEU A 36 -0.31 0.56 -9.09
C LEU A 36 0.27 -0.80 -9.48
N ALA A 37 0.56 -1.65 -8.49
CA ALA A 37 1.09 -2.99 -8.72
C ALA A 37 0.14 -3.89 -9.53
N ALA A 38 -1.18 -3.78 -9.31
CA ALA A 38 -2.20 -4.50 -10.06
C ALA A 38 -2.19 -4.12 -11.55
N PHE A 39 -2.20 -2.81 -11.85
CA PHE A 39 -2.06 -2.34 -13.23
C PHE A 39 -0.74 -2.79 -13.85
N TYR A 40 0.38 -2.65 -13.14
CA TYR A 40 1.69 -3.07 -13.61
C TYR A 40 1.71 -4.56 -13.96
N ALA A 41 1.21 -5.42 -13.07
CA ALA A 41 1.17 -6.86 -13.28
C ALA A 41 0.30 -7.24 -14.49
N ALA A 42 -0.87 -6.61 -14.65
CA ALA A 42 -1.77 -6.86 -15.76
C ALA A 42 -1.20 -6.39 -17.11
N LEU A 43 -0.58 -5.21 -17.17
CA LEU A 43 0.03 -4.70 -18.40
C LEU A 43 1.24 -5.53 -18.84
N GLN A 44 2.00 -6.08 -17.88
CA GLN A 44 3.12 -6.94 -18.18
C GLN A 44 2.70 -8.38 -18.53
N ASN A 45 1.52 -8.82 -18.08
CA ASN A 45 1.03 -10.18 -18.27
C ASN A 45 -0.45 -10.17 -18.71
N PRO A 46 -0.80 -9.52 -19.82
CA PRO A 46 -2.20 -9.34 -20.21
C PRO A 46 -2.86 -10.68 -20.54
N HIS A 47 -2.09 -11.68 -20.96
CA HIS A 47 -2.53 -13.06 -21.20
C HIS A 47 -2.90 -13.83 -19.92
N VAL A 48 -2.50 -13.33 -18.74
CA VAL A 48 -2.84 -13.92 -17.43
C VAL A 48 -3.95 -13.13 -16.76
N PHE A 49 -3.79 -11.81 -16.64
CA PHE A 49 -4.74 -10.95 -15.94
C PHE A 49 -5.60 -10.20 -16.97
N GLY A 50 -6.85 -10.63 -17.13
CA GLY A 50 -7.83 -9.95 -17.96
C GLY A 50 -8.50 -8.79 -17.24
N ASN A 51 -8.57 -8.86 -15.90
CA ASN A 51 -9.29 -7.89 -15.09
C ASN A 51 -8.37 -7.19 -14.07
N VAL A 52 -8.57 -5.89 -13.88
CA VAL A 52 -7.83 -5.08 -12.90
C VAL A 52 -8.82 -4.34 -12.00
N LEU A 53 -8.64 -4.45 -10.68
CA LEU A 53 -9.40 -3.69 -9.69
C LEU A 53 -8.43 -2.81 -8.89
N SER A 54 -8.49 -1.50 -9.10
CA SER A 54 -7.60 -0.52 -8.47
C SER A 54 -8.38 0.43 -7.57
N MET A 55 -8.09 0.41 -6.27
CA MET A 55 -8.73 1.29 -5.28
C MET A 55 -7.73 2.34 -4.80
N SER A 56 -7.98 3.60 -5.12
CA SER A 56 -7.11 4.73 -4.77
C SER A 56 -5.66 4.46 -5.15
N GLY A 57 -5.45 3.96 -6.37
CA GLY A 57 -4.16 3.47 -6.82
C GLY A 57 -3.11 4.58 -6.83
N SER A 58 -1.89 4.29 -6.37
CA SER A 58 -0.76 5.24 -6.40
C SER A 58 -0.17 5.39 -7.81
N VAL A 59 -1.03 5.54 -8.81
CA VAL A 59 -0.67 5.58 -10.24
C VAL A 59 0.03 6.88 -10.65
N HIS A 60 0.07 7.87 -9.75
CA HIS A 60 0.89 9.07 -9.87
C HIS A 60 2.39 8.78 -9.68
N TRP A 61 2.74 7.65 -9.05
CA TRP A 61 4.11 7.33 -8.71
C TRP A 61 4.93 7.09 -9.99
N LYS A 62 6.13 7.67 -10.02
CA LYS A 62 7.13 7.46 -11.05
C LYS A 62 8.46 7.18 -10.39
N LYS A 63 9.26 6.33 -11.02
CA LYS A 63 10.66 6.14 -10.61
C LYS A 63 11.42 7.44 -10.82
N ASP A 64 12.37 7.76 -9.94
CA ASP A 64 13.14 9.01 -9.99
C ASP A 64 13.82 9.25 -11.35
N ASP A 65 14.32 8.18 -11.98
CA ASP A 65 14.98 8.23 -13.31
C ASP A 65 14.00 8.10 -14.49
N TYR A 66 12.69 8.18 -14.26
CA TYR A 66 11.70 8.09 -15.34
C TYR A 66 11.49 9.47 -15.96
N GLU A 67 12.08 9.68 -17.14
CA GLU A 67 12.16 10.97 -17.84
C GLU A 67 10.83 11.50 -18.39
N ASN A 68 9.73 10.73 -18.29
CA ASN A 68 8.43 11.17 -18.79
C ASN A 68 7.69 12.04 -17.75
N THR A 69 7.04 13.10 -18.25
CA THR A 69 6.17 13.97 -17.44
C THR A 69 4.89 13.26 -17.00
N ILE A 70 4.48 12.24 -17.76
CA ILE A 70 3.33 11.38 -17.50
C ILE A 70 3.78 10.16 -16.69
N PRO A 71 3.05 9.75 -15.63
CA PRO A 71 3.36 8.53 -14.88
C PRO A 71 3.41 7.27 -15.77
N TRP A 72 4.22 6.29 -15.37
CA TRP A 72 4.53 5.13 -16.21
C TRP A 72 3.28 4.37 -16.68
N ILE A 73 2.31 4.12 -15.79
CA ILE A 73 1.11 3.36 -16.12
C ILE A 73 0.29 4.05 -17.21
N GLU A 74 0.04 5.36 -17.05
CA GLU A 74 -0.70 6.15 -18.03
C GLU A 74 0.02 6.13 -19.38
N ASN A 75 1.34 6.33 -19.38
CA ASN A 75 2.14 6.26 -20.61
C ASN A 75 2.10 4.86 -21.27
N GLN A 76 2.10 3.77 -20.49
CA GLN A 76 2.00 2.42 -21.06
C GLN A 76 0.63 2.17 -21.69
N ILE A 77 -0.46 2.63 -21.06
CA ILE A 77 -1.81 2.51 -21.63
C ILE A 77 -1.88 3.23 -22.98
N SER A 78 -1.35 4.44 -23.09
CA SER A 78 -1.37 5.19 -24.37
C SER A 78 -0.53 4.55 -25.48
N LEU A 79 0.40 3.65 -25.15
CA LEU A 79 1.29 3.00 -26.12
C LEU A 79 0.88 1.56 -26.46
N ILE A 80 -0.01 0.95 -25.68
CA ILE A 80 -0.38 -0.45 -25.89
C ILE A 80 -1.32 -0.59 -27.09
N ASP A 81 -1.09 -1.60 -27.93
CA ASP A 81 -2.07 -1.94 -28.97
C ASP A 81 -3.33 -2.53 -28.31
N SER A 82 -4.38 -1.72 -28.24
CA SER A 82 -5.63 -2.09 -27.61
C SER A 82 -6.39 -3.18 -28.36
N ASN A 83 -6.05 -3.46 -29.62
CA ASN A 83 -6.60 -4.60 -30.35
C ASN A 83 -5.96 -5.93 -29.90
N ALA A 84 -4.71 -5.89 -29.44
CA ALA A 84 -4.00 -7.06 -28.94
C ALA A 84 -4.19 -7.26 -27.43
N THR A 85 -4.37 -6.17 -26.68
CA THR A 85 -4.55 -6.21 -25.22
C THR A 85 -5.82 -5.47 -24.84
N HIS A 86 -6.84 -6.22 -24.43
CA HIS A 86 -8.07 -5.63 -23.88
C HIS A 86 -8.21 -6.00 -22.41
N LEU A 87 -8.18 -5.01 -21.52
CA LEU A 87 -8.38 -5.17 -20.08
C LEU A 87 -9.80 -4.75 -19.71
N ASN A 88 -10.40 -5.46 -18.73
CA ASN A 88 -11.60 -5.02 -18.03
C ASN A 88 -11.17 -4.42 -16.69
N THR A 89 -11.44 -3.15 -16.46
CA THR A 89 -10.89 -2.44 -15.30
C THR A 89 -11.98 -1.81 -14.44
N TYR A 90 -11.76 -1.82 -13.13
CA TYR A 90 -12.57 -1.12 -12.16
C TYR A 90 -11.65 -0.22 -11.34
N ILE A 91 -11.85 1.09 -11.42
CA ILE A 91 -11.07 2.10 -10.72
C ILE A 91 -11.99 2.83 -9.75
N ALA A 92 -11.70 2.77 -8.46
CA ALA A 92 -12.40 3.55 -7.45
C ALA A 92 -11.40 4.48 -6.75
N VAL A 93 -11.68 5.77 -6.62
CA VAL A 93 -10.77 6.73 -5.96
C VAL A 93 -11.55 7.67 -5.04
N GLY A 94 -10.96 8.03 -3.89
CA GLY A 94 -11.60 8.95 -2.96
C GLY A 94 -11.50 10.40 -3.43
N GLU A 95 -12.59 11.16 -3.31
CA GLU A 95 -12.62 12.60 -3.58
C GLU A 95 -11.73 13.41 -2.63
N LEU A 96 -11.46 12.88 -1.43
CA LEU A 96 -10.61 13.49 -0.40
C LEU A 96 -9.16 12.98 -0.44
N GLU A 97 -8.78 12.26 -1.49
CA GLU A 97 -7.39 11.87 -1.75
C GLU A 97 -6.51 13.09 -2.04
N ASN A 98 -5.19 12.95 -1.88
CA ASN A 98 -4.29 14.02 -2.27
C ASN A 98 -4.37 14.31 -3.79
N GLU A 99 -4.16 15.56 -4.16
CA GLU A 99 -4.29 16.03 -5.54
C GLU A 99 -3.48 15.22 -6.57
N PRO A 100 -2.19 14.88 -6.34
CA PRO A 100 -1.45 14.04 -7.26
C PRO A 100 -2.12 12.68 -7.52
N LEU A 101 -2.63 12.01 -6.49
CA LEU A 101 -3.26 10.70 -6.60
C LEU A 101 -4.58 10.77 -7.34
N LEU A 102 -5.48 11.69 -6.93
CA LEU A 102 -6.80 11.83 -7.55
C LEU A 102 -6.65 12.23 -9.03
N THR A 103 -5.81 13.22 -9.31
CA THR A 103 -5.55 13.68 -10.69
C THR A 103 -4.98 12.56 -11.56
N ALA A 104 -4.06 11.75 -11.05
CA ALA A 104 -3.50 10.63 -11.82
C ALA A 104 -4.51 9.50 -12.08
N ASN A 105 -5.40 9.19 -11.14
CA ASN A 105 -6.46 8.20 -11.37
C ASN A 105 -7.47 8.69 -12.43
N ARG A 106 -7.86 9.98 -12.39
CA ARG A 106 -8.69 10.61 -13.42
C ARG A 106 -8.04 10.57 -14.81
N ARG A 107 -6.74 10.85 -14.90
CA ARG A 107 -5.98 10.80 -16.16
C ARG A 107 -5.86 9.38 -16.69
N LEU A 108 -5.56 8.42 -15.82
CA LEU A 108 -5.49 7.01 -16.19
C LEU A 108 -6.84 6.51 -16.74
N TYR A 109 -7.95 6.89 -16.09
CA TYR A 109 -9.29 6.57 -16.61
C TYR A 109 -9.50 7.10 -18.03
N LYS A 110 -9.14 8.37 -18.28
CA LYS A 110 -9.25 8.95 -19.64
C LYS A 110 -8.40 8.20 -20.65
N ALA A 111 -7.15 7.86 -20.32
CA ALA A 111 -6.29 7.09 -21.20
C ALA A 111 -6.87 5.70 -21.51
N LEU A 112 -7.48 5.04 -20.52
CA LEU A 112 -8.13 3.74 -20.70
C LEU A 112 -9.36 3.83 -21.63
N GLU A 113 -10.19 4.87 -21.47
CA GLU A 113 -11.35 5.11 -22.35
C GLU A 113 -10.93 5.42 -23.79
N GLU A 114 -9.92 6.29 -23.98
CA GLU A 114 -9.39 6.65 -25.30
C GLU A 114 -8.86 5.42 -26.05
N MET A 115 -8.21 4.51 -25.32
CA MET A 115 -7.70 3.24 -25.84
C MET A 115 -8.78 2.14 -25.92
N LYS A 116 -10.05 2.47 -25.62
CA LYS A 116 -11.22 1.59 -25.72
C LYS A 116 -11.11 0.33 -24.85
N HIS A 117 -10.49 0.42 -23.68
CA HIS A 117 -10.56 -0.65 -22.68
C HIS A 117 -11.91 -0.61 -21.95
N GLN A 118 -12.49 -1.77 -21.64
CA GLN A 118 -13.69 -1.82 -20.81
C GLN A 118 -13.35 -1.33 -19.40
N THR A 119 -13.89 -0.18 -19.00
CA THR A 119 -13.49 0.47 -17.74
C THR A 119 -14.72 0.99 -17.00
N THR A 120 -14.80 0.69 -15.71
CA THR A 120 -15.73 1.32 -14.75
C THR A 120 -14.91 2.22 -13.84
N TYR A 121 -15.35 3.47 -13.68
CA TYR A 121 -14.68 4.46 -12.84
C TYR A 121 -15.67 5.07 -11.84
N GLU A 122 -15.26 5.13 -10.58
CA GLU A 122 -16.07 5.68 -9.49
C GLU A 122 -15.22 6.60 -8.60
N GLU A 123 -15.78 7.75 -8.23
CA GLU A 123 -15.28 8.57 -7.13
C GLU A 123 -16.20 8.41 -5.92
N PHE A 124 -15.61 8.20 -4.74
CA PHE A 124 -16.37 8.06 -3.49
C PHE A 124 -16.06 9.20 -2.51
N GLN A 125 -17.01 9.53 -1.64
CA GLN A 125 -16.94 10.65 -0.69
C GLN A 125 -15.99 10.42 0.51
N GLY A 126 -14.86 9.78 0.26
CA GLY A 126 -13.84 9.40 1.23
C GLY A 126 -12.44 9.74 0.76
N GLY A 127 -11.44 9.37 1.56
CA GLY A 127 -10.02 9.51 1.23
C GLY A 127 -9.30 8.17 1.28
N HIS A 128 -8.05 8.18 1.76
CA HIS A 128 -7.16 7.02 1.79
C HIS A 128 -7.47 6.04 2.93
N ASP A 129 -8.68 5.45 2.92
CA ASP A 129 -9.22 4.67 4.03
C ASP A 129 -9.78 3.30 3.61
N SER A 130 -9.43 2.29 4.42
CA SER A 130 -9.86 0.90 4.26
C SER A 130 -11.37 0.64 4.31
N VAL A 131 -12.15 1.48 4.98
CA VAL A 131 -13.61 1.36 5.09
C VAL A 131 -14.25 1.47 3.71
N TRP A 132 -13.84 2.46 2.93
CA TRP A 132 -14.32 2.66 1.56
C TRP A 132 -13.79 1.57 0.62
N TRP A 133 -12.51 1.20 0.74
CA TRP A 133 -11.92 0.15 -0.09
C TRP A 133 -12.60 -1.21 0.12
N ARG A 134 -13.05 -1.51 1.35
CA ARG A 134 -13.80 -2.75 1.60
C ARG A 134 -15.07 -2.81 0.75
N GLU A 135 -15.85 -1.72 0.71
CA GLU A 135 -17.07 -1.65 -0.11
C GLU A 135 -16.72 -1.76 -1.60
N LYS A 136 -15.75 -0.97 -2.06
CA LYS A 136 -15.36 -0.92 -3.48
C LYS A 136 -14.70 -2.19 -3.99
N LEU A 137 -14.12 -3.01 -3.12
CA LEU A 137 -13.67 -4.34 -3.48
C LEU A 137 -14.85 -5.22 -3.92
N PHE A 138 -15.97 -5.22 -3.19
CA PHE A 138 -17.15 -6.01 -3.56
C PHE A 138 -17.83 -5.48 -4.82
N ASP A 139 -18.01 -4.16 -4.92
CA ASP A 139 -18.59 -3.53 -6.11
C ASP A 139 -17.75 -3.83 -7.36
N GLY A 140 -16.42 -3.67 -7.26
CA GLY A 140 -15.51 -3.92 -8.35
C GLY A 140 -15.48 -5.37 -8.79
N LEU A 141 -15.45 -6.32 -7.85
CA LEU A 141 -15.53 -7.75 -8.19
C LEU A 141 -16.84 -8.10 -8.90
N ARG A 142 -17.97 -7.52 -8.46
CA ARG A 142 -19.28 -7.70 -9.11
C ARG A 142 -19.30 -7.10 -10.52
N ALA A 143 -18.69 -5.93 -10.72
CA ALA A 143 -18.62 -5.24 -12.00
C ALA A 143 -17.70 -5.98 -13.02
N LEU A 144 -16.62 -6.59 -12.54
CA LEU A 144 -15.66 -7.33 -13.34
C LEU A 144 -16.09 -8.77 -13.64
N GLU A 145 -17.12 -9.28 -12.95
CA GLU A 145 -17.67 -10.60 -13.21
C GLU A 145 -18.26 -10.69 -14.63
N ASN A 146 -17.87 -11.73 -15.37
CA ASN A 146 -18.13 -11.87 -16.79
C ASN A 146 -19.63 -12.04 -17.08
N LYS A 147 -20.30 -10.99 -17.58
CA LYS A 147 -21.77 -10.95 -17.78
C LYS A 147 -22.32 -12.06 -18.69
N LYS A 148 -21.53 -12.57 -19.64
CA LYS A 148 -21.97 -13.62 -20.58
C LYS A 148 -22.44 -14.91 -19.88
N GLU A 149 -21.87 -15.26 -18.73
CA GLU A 149 -22.31 -16.43 -17.95
C GLU A 149 -23.55 -16.13 -17.08
N ARG A 150 -23.75 -14.87 -16.66
CA ARG A 150 -24.97 -14.44 -15.95
C ARG A 150 -26.18 -14.38 -16.88
N GLU A 151 -25.99 -13.91 -18.11
CA GLU A 151 -27.06 -13.77 -19.10
C GLU A 151 -27.43 -15.12 -19.77
N SER A 152 -26.54 -16.12 -19.74
CA SER A 152 -26.83 -17.48 -20.22
C SER A 152 -27.54 -18.38 -19.19
N MET A 153 -27.74 -17.91 -17.96
CA MET A 153 -28.36 -18.67 -16.88
C MET A 153 -29.77 -18.14 -16.62
N ASN A 154 -30.79 -18.97 -16.83
CA ASN A 154 -32.18 -18.65 -16.51
C ASN A 154 -32.29 -18.24 -15.02
N GLN A 155 -33.13 -17.25 -14.71
CA GLN A 155 -33.47 -16.80 -13.35
C GLN A 155 -33.72 -17.99 -12.39
N GLU A 156 -34.34 -19.05 -12.89
CA GLU A 156 -34.62 -20.27 -12.13
C GLU A 156 -33.34 -21.04 -11.72
N GLU A 157 -32.31 -21.08 -12.57
CA GLU A 157 -31.01 -21.68 -12.25
C GLU A 157 -30.19 -20.77 -11.33
N LEU A 158 -30.28 -19.46 -11.51
CA LEU A 158 -29.69 -18.45 -10.64
C LEU A 158 -30.25 -18.59 -9.22
N ASP A 159 -31.58 -18.67 -9.10
CA ASP A 159 -32.30 -18.86 -7.85
C ASP A 159 -31.97 -20.21 -7.21
N LYS A 160 -31.78 -21.27 -8.01
CA LYS A 160 -31.35 -22.59 -7.52
C LYS A 160 -29.92 -22.58 -7.00
N LYS A 161 -29.00 -21.86 -7.67
CA LYS A 161 -27.61 -21.65 -7.21
C LYS A 161 -27.56 -20.78 -5.96
N LEU A 162 -28.30 -19.68 -5.92
CA LEU A 162 -28.41 -18.79 -4.76
C LEU A 162 -29.01 -19.52 -3.57
N LYS A 163 -30.09 -20.31 -3.74
CA LYS A 163 -30.61 -21.19 -2.69
C LYS A 163 -29.59 -22.23 -2.25
N LYS A 164 -28.83 -22.82 -3.17
CA LYS A 164 -27.76 -23.78 -2.83
C LYS A 164 -26.64 -23.12 -2.03
N GLN A 165 -26.26 -21.89 -2.37
CA GLN A 165 -25.32 -21.06 -1.61
C GLN A 165 -25.88 -20.66 -0.25
N GLU A 166 -27.14 -20.21 -0.17
CA GLU A 166 -27.81 -19.92 1.11
C GLU A 166 -27.93 -21.17 2.00
N ILE A 167 -28.20 -22.34 1.42
CA ILE A 167 -28.22 -23.62 2.15
C ILE A 167 -26.82 -23.95 2.68
N LEU A 168 -25.76 -23.70 1.90
CA LEU A 168 -24.37 -23.85 2.34
C LEU A 168 -23.97 -22.83 3.43
N VAL A 169 -24.54 -21.62 3.40
CA VAL A 169 -24.30 -20.55 4.39
C VAL A 169 -25.10 -20.77 5.68
N LYS A 170 -26.26 -21.44 5.60
CA LYS A 170 -27.12 -21.79 6.75
C LYS A 170 -26.73 -23.06 7.48
N ASP A 171 -25.86 -23.91 6.92
CA ASP A 171 -25.20 -24.95 7.71
C ASP A 171 -24.28 -24.26 8.72
N GLU A 172 -24.77 -24.06 9.95
CA GLU A 172 -24.05 -23.43 11.07
C GLU A 172 -22.67 -24.08 11.34
N LYS A 173 -22.40 -25.27 10.80
CA LYS A 173 -21.09 -25.93 10.86
C LYS A 173 -20.02 -25.34 9.93
N VAL A 174 -20.41 -24.63 8.87
CA VAL A 174 -19.48 -24.01 7.91
C VAL A 174 -18.77 -22.77 8.50
N TRP A 175 -19.31 -22.20 9.58
CA TRP A 175 -18.70 -21.08 10.32
C TRP A 175 -17.51 -21.47 11.23
N SER A 176 -17.10 -22.74 11.24
CA SER A 176 -15.89 -23.16 11.95
C SER A 176 -14.60 -23.02 11.13
N TYR A 177 -14.66 -22.54 9.88
CA TYR A 177 -13.48 -21.95 9.25
C TYR A 177 -13.19 -20.60 9.90
N THR A 178 -12.62 -20.64 11.10
CA THR A 178 -11.82 -19.53 11.59
C THR A 178 -10.82 -19.20 10.49
N TYR A 179 -10.93 -18.00 9.90
CA TYR A 179 -9.85 -17.45 9.09
C TYR A 179 -8.58 -17.55 9.94
N GLU A 180 -7.71 -18.48 9.58
CA GLU A 180 -6.42 -18.65 10.20
C GLU A 180 -5.42 -18.05 9.23
N ASP A 181 -4.99 -16.83 9.50
CA ASP A 181 -3.96 -16.19 8.70
C ASP A 181 -2.69 -17.05 8.70
N HIS A 182 -1.84 -16.87 7.69
CA HIS A 182 -0.63 -17.68 7.54
C HIS A 182 0.30 -17.59 8.76
N ILE A 183 0.34 -16.46 9.47
CA ILE A 183 1.14 -16.32 10.68
C ILE A 183 0.52 -17.16 11.80
N SER A 184 -0.79 -17.06 12.01
CA SER A 184 -1.52 -17.92 12.96
C SER A 184 -1.30 -19.41 12.66
N SER A 185 -1.34 -19.82 11.39
CA SER A 185 -1.08 -21.20 10.97
C SER A 185 0.34 -21.66 11.31
N ILE A 186 1.34 -20.81 11.06
CA ILE A 186 2.75 -21.08 11.42
C ILE A 186 2.89 -21.22 12.93
N VAL A 187 2.25 -20.34 13.69
CA VAL A 187 2.27 -20.37 15.16
C VAL A 187 1.63 -21.67 15.68
N LYS A 188 0.44 -22.04 15.21
CA LYS A 188 -0.22 -23.28 15.64
C LYS A 188 0.55 -24.53 15.23
N GLU A 189 1.19 -24.53 14.06
CA GLU A 189 2.06 -25.65 13.66
C GLU A 189 3.29 -25.75 14.56
N ALA A 190 3.91 -24.62 14.92
CA ALA A 190 5.01 -24.56 15.87
C ALA A 190 4.58 -24.98 17.29
N GLU A 191 3.37 -24.64 17.73
CA GLU A 191 2.77 -25.14 18.99
C GLU A 191 2.61 -26.66 18.97
N LYS A 192 2.03 -27.22 17.90
CA LYS A 192 1.87 -28.68 17.75
C LYS A 192 3.20 -29.42 17.75
N LYS A 193 4.27 -28.81 17.23
CA LYS A 193 5.63 -29.37 17.23
C LYS A 193 6.37 -29.21 18.56
N GLY A 194 5.75 -28.59 19.56
CA GLY A 194 6.37 -28.34 20.86
C GLY A 194 7.47 -27.28 20.82
N SER A 195 7.54 -26.44 19.77
CA SER A 195 8.55 -25.38 19.64
C SER A 195 8.46 -24.36 20.78
N PHE A 196 7.28 -24.23 21.41
CA PHE A 196 7.04 -23.36 22.56
C PHE A 196 7.27 -24.07 23.91
N ASP A 197 7.64 -25.35 23.93
CA ASP A 197 7.69 -26.13 25.18
C ASP A 197 8.82 -25.78 26.12
N HIS A 198 9.93 -25.32 25.55
CA HIS A 198 11.18 -25.06 26.28
C HIS A 198 11.63 -23.61 26.14
N LEU A 199 10.69 -22.68 25.93
CA LEU A 199 11.05 -21.28 25.77
C LEU A 199 11.63 -20.70 27.08
N PRO A 200 12.69 -19.89 26.98
CA PRO A 200 13.22 -19.15 28.11
C PRO A 200 12.12 -18.30 28.76
N GLY A 201 11.76 -18.62 30.01
CA GLY A 201 10.72 -17.91 30.75
C GLY A 201 9.32 -18.51 30.71
N LYS A 202 9.09 -19.66 30.03
CA LYS A 202 7.81 -20.38 30.09
C LYS A 202 7.43 -20.68 31.55
N GLY A 203 6.21 -20.29 31.94
CA GLY A 203 5.67 -20.47 33.30
C GLY A 203 6.17 -19.48 34.35
N LYS A 204 7.09 -18.57 34.01
CA LYS A 204 7.48 -17.45 34.89
C LYS A 204 6.55 -16.26 34.64
N PRO A 205 6.33 -15.38 35.64
CA PRO A 205 5.59 -14.14 35.43
C PRO A 205 6.21 -13.34 34.28
N LEU A 206 5.36 -12.85 33.37
CA LEU A 206 5.78 -11.95 32.31
C LEU A 206 6.42 -10.71 32.95
N ASN A 207 7.70 -10.46 32.64
CA ASN A 207 8.32 -9.19 32.95
C ASN A 207 7.83 -8.16 31.94
N LEU A 208 6.62 -7.65 32.17
CA LEU A 208 6.06 -6.58 31.37
C LEU A 208 6.87 -5.32 31.63
N ASP A 209 7.52 -4.82 30.58
CA ASP A 209 8.15 -3.51 30.61
C ASP A 209 7.09 -2.46 30.95
N LYS A 210 7.22 -1.85 32.13
CA LYS A 210 6.26 -0.86 32.64
C LYS A 210 6.21 0.40 31.77
N ASP A 211 7.20 0.58 30.89
CA ASP A 211 7.29 1.67 29.94
C ASP A 211 6.84 1.29 28.52
N LEU A 212 6.25 0.10 28.31
CA LEU A 212 5.56 -0.29 27.08
C LEU A 212 4.44 0.71 26.79
N SER A 213 4.76 1.66 25.91
CA SER A 213 3.82 2.65 25.40
C SER A 213 3.36 2.21 24.03
N TYR A 214 2.05 2.26 23.77
CA TYR A 214 1.48 2.10 22.43
C TYR A 214 1.88 3.24 21.47
N ASN A 215 2.68 4.22 21.91
CA ASN A 215 3.18 5.28 21.05
C ASN A 215 4.26 4.74 20.10
N PRO A 216 3.97 4.63 18.78
CA PRO A 216 4.88 4.01 17.81
C PRO A 216 6.19 4.81 17.64
N GLU A 217 6.14 6.13 17.82
CA GLU A 217 7.32 6.99 17.74
C GLU A 217 8.28 6.76 18.92
N LYS A 218 7.73 6.66 20.14
CA LYS A 218 8.52 6.30 21.34
C LYS A 218 9.15 4.91 21.19
N GLN A 219 8.44 3.98 20.56
CA GLN A 219 8.93 2.63 20.28
C GLN A 219 10.04 2.63 19.22
N LEU A 220 9.92 3.46 18.17
CA LEU A 220 10.95 3.65 17.15
C LEU A 220 12.25 4.20 17.76
N TYR A 221 12.19 5.31 18.50
CA TYR A 221 13.38 5.90 19.11
C TYR A 221 14.06 4.97 20.11
N ARG A 222 13.28 4.20 20.88
CA ARG A 222 13.83 3.16 21.76
C ARG A 222 14.54 2.08 20.97
N THR A 223 13.95 1.64 19.86
CA THR A 223 14.56 0.62 18.99
C THR A 223 15.88 1.11 18.43
N LEU A 224 15.96 2.36 17.97
CA LEU A 224 17.20 2.98 17.54
C LEU A 224 18.24 3.02 18.66
N ALA A 225 17.86 3.51 19.84
CA ALA A 225 18.76 3.60 21.01
C ALA A 225 19.30 2.23 21.46
N ASN A 226 18.44 1.21 21.53
CA ASN A 226 18.82 -0.16 21.88
C ASN A 226 19.77 -0.80 20.86
N ASN A 227 19.75 -0.32 19.61
CA ASN A 227 20.65 -0.76 18.55
C ASN A 227 21.84 0.18 18.35
N HIS A 228 22.10 1.08 19.31
CA HIS A 228 23.18 2.07 19.24
C HIS A 228 23.10 3.01 18.01
N VAL A 229 21.90 3.19 17.46
CA VAL A 229 21.63 4.13 16.38
C VAL A 229 21.13 5.43 16.97
N LEU A 230 21.79 6.53 16.62
CA LEU A 230 21.42 7.85 17.09
C LEU A 230 20.19 8.35 16.32
N PRO A 231 19.10 8.77 16.99
CA PRO A 231 17.98 9.41 16.31
C PRO A 231 18.41 10.63 15.51
N ARG A 232 17.82 10.82 14.33
CA ARG A 232 18.20 11.90 13.40
C ARG A 232 18.15 13.30 14.02
N TRP A 233 17.18 13.57 14.90
CA TRP A 233 17.10 14.87 15.56
C TRP A 233 18.28 15.12 16.51
N ILE A 234 18.87 14.08 17.12
CA ILE A 234 20.07 14.23 17.96
C ILE A 234 21.33 14.45 17.10
N GLU A 235 21.43 13.80 15.95
CA GLU A 235 22.48 14.10 14.96
C GLU A 235 22.40 15.56 14.50
N LEU A 236 21.21 16.01 14.10
CA LEU A 236 20.96 17.39 13.72
C LEU A 236 21.29 18.37 14.86
N SER A 237 21.02 18.00 16.11
CA SER A 237 21.37 18.81 17.28
C SER A 237 22.87 19.05 17.38
N LYS A 238 23.69 17.99 17.20
CA LYS A 238 25.16 18.09 17.17
C LYS A 238 25.65 18.93 15.99
N GLU A 239 25.13 18.66 14.78
CA GLU A 239 25.47 19.43 13.58
C GLU A 239 25.15 20.93 13.76
N ILE A 240 24.03 21.27 14.40
CA ILE A 240 23.65 22.66 14.71
C ILE A 240 24.65 23.29 15.70
N ASP A 241 25.05 22.55 16.74
CA ASP A 241 25.96 23.05 17.76
C ASP A 241 27.37 23.29 17.18
N ASP A 242 27.88 22.37 16.35
CA ASP A 242 29.15 22.53 15.62
C ASP A 242 29.12 23.76 14.68
N LEU A 243 28.01 23.97 13.98
CA LEU A 243 27.85 25.14 13.09
C LEU A 243 27.76 26.45 13.89
N LYS A 244 27.17 26.43 15.09
CA LYS A 244 27.14 27.60 15.97
C LYS A 244 28.52 27.93 16.53
N GLU A 245 29.36 26.95 16.80
CA GLU A 245 30.76 27.19 17.17
C GLU A 245 31.54 27.85 16.02
N LYS A 246 31.43 27.30 14.81
CA LYS A 246 32.01 27.92 13.60
C LYS A 246 31.54 29.35 13.36
N LEU A 247 30.27 29.66 13.69
CA LEU A 247 29.73 31.00 13.57
C LEU A 247 30.38 31.99 14.55
N LYS A 248 30.73 31.55 15.77
CA LYS A 248 31.40 32.42 16.76
C LYS A 248 32.83 32.79 16.35
N GLU A 249 33.49 31.92 15.59
CA GLU A 249 34.87 32.11 15.14
C GLU A 249 34.96 32.90 13.82
N ASN A 250 33.82 33.14 13.14
CA ASN A 250 33.82 33.78 11.84
C ASN A 250 33.75 35.32 11.95
N THR A 251 34.76 36.00 11.40
CA THR A 251 34.86 37.47 11.36
C THR A 251 34.36 38.09 10.04
N ASN A 252 33.93 37.29 9.06
CA ASN A 252 33.42 37.72 7.77
C ASN A 252 31.87 37.79 7.77
N THR A 253 31.33 38.99 7.50
CA THR A 253 29.88 39.26 7.54
C THR A 253 29.08 38.50 6.48
N ALA A 254 29.64 38.27 5.29
CA ALA A 254 28.95 37.54 4.22
C ALA A 254 28.86 36.03 4.52
N GLU A 255 29.93 35.44 5.04
CA GLU A 255 29.98 34.03 5.42
C GLU A 255 29.13 33.74 6.66
N ALA A 256 29.11 34.66 7.64
CA ALA A 256 28.26 34.56 8.81
C ALA A 256 26.76 34.51 8.43
N ALA A 257 26.33 35.31 7.45
CA ALA A 257 24.95 35.30 6.96
C ALA A 257 24.55 33.96 6.32
N ASP A 258 25.43 33.37 5.51
CA ASP A 258 25.21 32.08 4.87
C ASP A 258 25.18 30.92 5.88
N LEU A 259 26.03 31.00 6.90
CA LEU A 259 26.08 30.04 7.99
C LEU A 259 24.81 30.10 8.86
N ILE A 260 24.31 31.31 9.18
CA ILE A 260 23.04 31.49 9.89
C ILE A 260 21.87 30.89 9.11
N ARG A 261 21.82 31.08 7.78
CA ARG A 261 20.79 30.47 6.92
C ARG A 261 20.83 28.95 7.01
N THR A 262 22.03 28.37 6.97
CA THR A 262 22.26 26.92 7.08
C THR A 262 21.84 26.38 8.44
N ILE A 263 22.21 27.07 9.52
CA ILE A 263 21.80 26.72 10.90
C ILE A 263 20.28 26.76 11.02
N ASN A 264 19.62 27.82 10.53
CA ASN A 264 18.18 27.96 10.65
C ASN A 264 17.39 26.92 9.83
N LYS A 265 17.93 26.48 8.69
CA LYS A 265 17.37 25.34 7.94
C LYS A 265 17.44 24.05 8.77
N LYS A 266 18.59 23.76 9.37
CA LYS A 266 18.76 22.57 10.22
C LYS A 266 17.93 22.64 11.51
N VAL A 267 17.77 23.82 12.11
CA VAL A 267 16.88 24.03 13.27
C VAL A 267 15.42 23.73 12.92
N LEU A 268 14.97 24.09 11.71
CA LEU A 268 13.63 23.74 11.24
C LEU A 268 13.47 22.22 11.12
N GLU A 269 14.40 21.56 10.42
CA GLU A 269 14.40 20.09 10.26
C GLU A 269 14.45 19.38 11.62
N HIS A 270 15.29 19.86 12.56
CA HIS A 270 15.39 19.36 13.92
C HIS A 270 14.05 19.45 14.66
N ASN A 271 13.40 20.62 14.63
CA ASN A 271 12.18 20.87 15.39
C ASN A 271 10.96 20.10 14.86
N LEU A 272 10.98 19.70 13.58
CA LEU A 272 9.98 18.82 12.99
C LEU A 272 10.11 17.36 13.47
N LEU A 273 11.28 16.99 13.99
CA LEU A 273 11.63 15.61 14.35
C LEU A 273 11.83 15.40 15.86
N CYS A 274 11.86 16.45 16.67
CA CYS A 274 12.09 16.36 18.12
C CYS A 274 10.82 16.68 18.92
N PRO A 275 10.69 16.16 20.16
CA PRO A 275 9.59 16.55 21.04
C PRO A 275 9.63 18.06 21.36
N PRO A 276 8.49 18.68 21.74
CA PRO A 276 8.41 20.10 22.03
C PRO A 276 9.44 20.59 23.06
N SER A 277 9.77 19.77 24.06
CA SER A 277 10.76 20.08 25.10
C SER A 277 12.20 20.17 24.59
N ALA A 278 12.49 19.61 23.42
CA ALA A 278 13.83 19.59 22.82
C ALA A 278 14.00 20.63 21.69
N GLN A 279 12.95 21.38 21.33
CA GLN A 279 13.01 22.31 20.21
C GLN A 279 14.05 23.42 20.43
N LYS A 280 14.78 23.77 19.36
CA LYS A 280 15.80 24.82 19.36
C LYS A 280 15.26 26.11 18.74
N MET A 281 15.71 27.25 19.27
CA MET A 281 15.40 28.56 18.70
C MET A 281 16.26 28.85 17.47
N ARG A 282 15.67 29.59 16.51
CA ARG A 282 16.39 30.13 15.36
C ARG A 282 17.43 31.15 15.82
N VAL A 283 18.56 31.20 15.11
CA VAL A 283 19.61 32.20 15.31
C VAL A 283 19.20 33.48 14.56
N LYS A 284 19.27 34.62 15.24
CA LYS A 284 18.98 35.93 14.67
C LYS A 284 20.19 36.48 13.91
N MET A 285 19.90 37.28 12.88
CA MET A 285 20.89 38.06 12.13
C MET A 285 21.06 39.42 12.82
N ASP A 286 21.63 39.42 14.01
CA ASP A 286 22.01 40.65 14.68
C ASP A 286 23.51 40.86 14.38
N PHE A 287 23.82 41.50 13.26
CA PHE A 287 25.17 41.99 12.93
C PHE A 287 25.23 43.49 13.12
#